data_AF-A0ABC8IUC6-F1
#
_entry.id   AF-A0ABC8IUC6-F1
#
_cell.length_a   1.000
_cell.length_b   1.000
_cell.length_c   1.000
_cell.angle_alpha   90.00
_cell.angle_beta   90.00
_cell.angle_gamma   90.00
#
_symmetry.space_group_name_H-M   'P 1'
#
loop_
_entity.id
_entity.type
_entity.pdbx_description
1 polymer ?
#
loop_
_entity_poly.entity_id
_entity_poly.type
_entity_poly.pdbx_seq_one_letter_code
_entity_poly.pdbx_strand_id
1 'polypeptide(L)'
;MVELSRSQDYEIGDGTTGVVVMAGALLEQAECQLDRGIHPIRIAEGYEMAYRVAVGNLERISQKFEFDVNNYEPLVQTCMSTLSSKIVNRCNRSLAEIAVKAVLTVADLERRDVNLNLIEVEGKIGGTWRTLSLYMEYWLAKI
;
A
#
# COMPACT_ATOMS: atom_id res chain seq x y z
N MET A 1 -18.35 1.27 4.92
CA MET A 1 -17.47 0.85 3.81
C MET A 1 -16.60 1.98 3.27
N VAL A 2 -17.15 3.16 2.94
CA VAL A 2 -16.35 4.30 2.42
C VAL A 2 -15.27 4.76 3.40
N GLU A 3 -15.59 4.90 4.69
CA GLU A 3 -14.61 5.28 5.72
C GLU A 3 -13.50 4.24 5.93
N LEU A 4 -13.85 2.96 5.82
CA LEU A 4 -12.91 1.83 5.90
C LEU A 4 -11.89 1.90 4.77
N SER A 5 -12.37 2.11 3.54
CA SER A 5 -11.51 2.31 2.38
C SER A 5 -10.64 3.57 2.51
N ARG A 6 -11.18 4.67 3.05
CA ARG A 6 -10.41 5.91 3.27
C ARG A 6 -9.31 5.73 4.31
N SER A 7 -9.58 4.99 5.38
CA SER A 7 -8.59 4.72 6.43
C SER A 7 -7.45 3.85 5.88
N GLN A 8 -7.77 2.83 5.06
CA GLN A 8 -6.78 2.01 4.38
C GLN A 8 -5.90 2.82 3.42
N ASP A 9 -6.51 3.75 2.68
CA ASP A 9 -5.80 4.64 1.76
C ASP A 9 -4.85 5.59 2.50
N TYR A 10 -5.29 6.13 3.64
CA TYR A 10 -4.50 7.08 4.43
C TYR A 10 -3.31 6.42 5.15
N GLU A 11 -3.52 5.25 5.76
CA GLU A 11 -2.49 4.57 6.56
C GLU A 11 -1.52 3.74 5.72
N ILE A 12 -2.03 3.05 4.69
CA ILE A 12 -1.25 2.05 3.92
C ILE A 12 -1.10 2.46 2.46
N GLY A 13 -2.10 3.11 1.86
CA GLY A 13 -2.05 3.58 0.47
C GLY A 13 -2.24 2.50 -0.61
N ASP A 14 -2.47 1.24 -0.22
CA ASP A 14 -2.80 0.14 -1.13
C ASP A 14 -3.82 -0.83 -0.52
N GLY A 15 -4.51 -1.60 -1.35
CA GLY A 15 -5.47 -2.63 -0.90
C GLY A 15 -6.87 -2.12 -0.53
N THR A 16 -7.20 -0.86 -0.88
CA THR A 16 -8.51 -0.23 -0.60
C THR A 16 -9.70 -1.04 -1.15
N THR A 17 -9.55 -1.67 -2.32
CA THR A 17 -10.57 -2.57 -2.87
C THR A 17 -10.66 -3.87 -2.07
N GLY A 18 -9.52 -4.45 -1.70
CA GLY A 18 -9.45 -5.73 -1.00
C GLY A 18 -10.14 -5.70 0.36
N VAL A 19 -9.94 -4.62 1.13
CA VAL A 19 -10.57 -4.47 2.45
C VAL A 19 -12.10 -4.41 2.37
N VAL A 20 -12.65 -3.74 1.35
CA VAL A 20 -14.11 -3.64 1.17
C VAL A 20 -14.71 -4.99 0.79
N VAL A 21 -14.07 -5.71 -0.14
CA VAL A 21 -14.51 -7.05 -0.56
C VAL A 21 -14.45 -8.03 0.61
N MET A 22 -13.37 -8.00 1.39
CA MET A 22 -13.20 -8.87 2.55
C MET A 22 -14.26 -8.59 3.62
N ALA A 23 -14.51 -7.32 3.94
CA ALA A 23 -15.56 -6.95 4.89
C ALA A 23 -16.96 -7.37 4.41
N GLY A 24 -17.25 -7.24 3.11
CA GLY A 24 -18.50 -7.72 2.52
C GLY A 24 -18.69 -9.23 2.68
N ALA A 25 -17.67 -10.01 2.35
CA ALA A 25 -17.71 -11.47 2.48
C ALA A 25 -17.85 -11.93 3.94
N LEU A 26 -17.20 -11.26 4.88
CA LEU A 26 -17.36 -11.54 6.32
C LEU A 26 -18.78 -11.23 6.81
N LEU A 27 -19.40 -10.15 6.33
CA LEU A 27 -20.78 -9.82 6.69
C LEU A 27 -21.79 -10.83 6.13
N GLU A 28 -21.62 -11.28 4.90
CA GLU A 28 -22.45 -12.33 4.30
C GLU A 28 -22.37 -13.64 5.09
N GLN A 29 -21.16 -14.01 5.54
CA GLN A 29 -20.99 -15.17 6.42
C GLN A 29 -21.58 -14.95 7.81
N ALA A 30 -21.48 -13.74 8.36
CA ALA A 30 -22.09 -13.41 9.64
C ALA A 30 -23.62 -13.53 9.57
N GLU A 31 -24.26 -13.05 8.49
CA GLU A 31 -25.70 -13.20 8.23
C GLU A 31 -26.10 -14.68 8.26
N CYS A 32 -25.37 -15.54 7.55
CA CYS A 32 -25.61 -16.99 7.55
C CYS A 32 -25.53 -17.60 8.97
N GLN A 33 -24.67 -17.09 9.85
CA GLN A 33 -24.58 -17.58 11.24
C GLN A 33 -25.71 -17.03 12.13
N LEU A 34 -26.16 -15.81 11.87
CA LEU A 34 -27.31 -15.21 12.56
C LEU A 34 -28.60 -15.98 12.24
N ASP A 35 -28.80 -16.38 10.99
CA ASP A 35 -29.95 -17.20 10.57
C ASP A 35 -30.00 -18.56 11.26
N ARG A 36 -28.83 -19.07 11.68
CA ARG A 36 -28.71 -20.32 12.47
C ARG A 36 -28.93 -20.11 13.97
N GLY A 37 -29.24 -18.88 14.40
CA GLY A 37 -29.50 -18.51 15.78
C GLY A 37 -28.25 -18.27 16.62
N ILE A 38 -27.08 -18.07 16.01
CA ILE A 38 -25.84 -17.78 16.75
C ILE A 38 -25.86 -16.32 17.20
N HIS A 39 -25.59 -16.07 18.47
CA HIS A 39 -25.57 -14.71 19.02
C HIS A 39 -24.47 -13.85 18.37
N PRO A 40 -24.75 -12.59 17.94
CA PRO A 40 -23.78 -11.72 17.26
C PRO A 40 -22.45 -11.56 18.00
N ILE A 41 -22.48 -11.45 19.32
CA ILE A 41 -21.27 -11.33 20.16
C ILE A 41 -20.35 -12.55 19.97
N ARG A 42 -20.90 -13.76 19.88
CA ARG A 42 -20.09 -14.97 19.67
C ARG A 42 -19.46 -15.02 18.29
N ILE A 43 -20.13 -14.46 17.28
CA ILE A 43 -19.60 -14.34 15.92
C ILE A 43 -18.41 -13.37 15.93
N ALA A 44 -18.58 -12.20 16.57
CA ALA A 44 -17.53 -11.21 16.69
C ALA A 44 -16.29 -11.76 17.43
N GLU A 45 -16.49 -12.43 18.57
CA GLU A 45 -15.40 -13.12 19.29
C GLU A 45 -14.70 -14.17 18.40
N GLY A 46 -15.46 -14.93 17.62
CA GLY A 46 -14.92 -15.90 16.67
C GLY A 46 -14.05 -15.25 15.58
N TYR A 47 -14.46 -14.10 15.05
CA TYR A 47 -13.66 -13.35 14.08
C TYR A 47 -12.39 -12.76 14.68
N GLU A 48 -12.42 -12.27 15.92
CA GLU A 48 -11.23 -11.85 16.65
C GLU A 48 -10.22 -12.99 16.84
N MET A 49 -10.71 -14.18 17.20
CA MET A 49 -9.85 -15.37 17.30
C MET A 49 -9.25 -15.76 15.94
N ALA A 50 -10.05 -15.75 14.88
CA ALA A 50 -9.61 -16.07 13.53
C ALA A 50 -8.58 -15.06 13.02
N TYR A 51 -8.78 -13.77 13.29
CA TYR A 51 -7.84 -12.69 12.95
C TYR A 51 -6.45 -12.95 13.55
N ARG A 52 -6.38 -13.27 14.85
CA ARG A 52 -5.10 -13.56 15.52
C ARG A 52 -4.35 -14.73 14.88
N VAL A 53 -5.06 -15.80 14.54
CA VAL A 53 -4.48 -16.96 13.86
C VAL A 53 -3.99 -16.59 12.46
N ALA A 54 -4.77 -15.80 11.72
CA ALA A 54 -4.41 -15.34 10.39
C ALA A 54 -3.14 -14.48 10.42
N VAL A 55 -3.05 -13.52 11.34
CA VAL A 55 -1.86 -12.67 11.51
C VAL A 55 -0.63 -13.49 11.90
N GLY A 56 -0.76 -14.39 12.87
CA GLY A 56 0.37 -15.26 13.27
C GLY A 56 0.85 -16.14 12.11
N ASN A 57 -0.05 -16.59 11.22
CA ASN A 57 0.35 -17.31 10.03
C ASN A 57 1.00 -16.41 8.98
N LEU A 58 0.54 -15.17 8.80
CA LEU A 58 1.16 -14.18 7.91
C LEU A 58 2.60 -13.87 8.35
N GLU A 59 2.84 -13.69 9.64
CA GLU A 59 4.19 -13.48 10.18
C GLU A 59 5.10 -14.68 9.88
N ARG A 60 4.59 -15.90 10.03
CA ARG A 60 5.35 -17.14 9.78
C ARG A 60 5.73 -17.33 8.31
N ILE A 61 4.87 -16.92 7.37
CA ILE A 61 5.14 -17.04 5.93
C ILE A 61 5.87 -15.81 5.37
N SER A 62 5.92 -14.71 6.13
CA SER A 62 6.55 -13.48 5.69
C SER A 62 8.04 -13.68 5.44
N GLN A 63 8.52 -13.13 4.33
CA GLN A 63 9.94 -13.12 3.98
C GLN A 63 10.43 -11.69 4.01
N LYS A 64 11.54 -11.45 4.72
CA LYS A 64 12.18 -10.14 4.75
C LYS A 64 13.18 -10.05 3.61
N PHE A 65 13.06 -9.01 2.81
CA PHE A 65 14.02 -8.66 1.78
C PHE A 65 14.88 -7.52 2.29
N GLU A 66 16.17 -7.77 2.43
CA GLU A 66 17.13 -6.71 2.72
C GLU A 66 17.34 -5.88 1.45
N PHE A 67 17.42 -4.56 1.63
CA PHE A 67 17.74 -3.63 0.57
C PHE A 67 18.79 -2.65 1.06
N ASP A 68 19.56 -2.11 0.11
CA ASP A 68 20.57 -1.08 0.35
C ASP A 68 20.28 0.08 -0.62
N VAL A 69 20.81 1.26 -0.33
CA VAL A 69 20.79 2.42 -1.24
C VAL A 69 21.39 2.05 -2.60
N ASN A 70 22.35 1.12 -2.62
CA ASN A 70 22.97 0.63 -3.85
C ASN A 70 22.21 -0.55 -4.50
N ASN A 71 21.35 -1.25 -3.76
CA ASN A 71 20.59 -2.41 -4.23
C ASN A 71 19.12 -2.32 -3.77
N TYR A 72 18.36 -1.51 -4.51
CA TYR A 72 16.92 -1.30 -4.30
C TYR A 72 16.04 -2.07 -5.29
N GLU A 73 16.61 -3.05 -6.02
CA GLU A 73 15.86 -3.89 -6.98
C GLU A 73 14.65 -4.60 -6.33
N PRO A 74 14.73 -5.14 -5.09
CA PRO A 74 13.56 -5.71 -4.43
C PRO A 74 12.40 -4.71 -4.29
N LEU A 75 12.70 -3.45 -3.95
CA LEU A 75 11.68 -2.39 -3.83
C LEU A 75 11.06 -2.05 -5.18
N VAL A 76 11.86 -2.04 -6.26
CA VAL A 76 11.37 -1.83 -7.63
C VAL A 76 10.45 -2.97 -8.04
N GLN A 77 10.80 -4.22 -7.75
CA GLN A 77 9.96 -5.37 -8.04
C GLN A 77 8.63 -5.32 -7.29
N THR A 78 8.65 -4.95 -5.99
CA THR A 78 7.41 -4.76 -5.21
C THR A 78 6.54 -3.66 -5.80
N CYS A 79 7.13 -2.50 -6.14
CA CYS A 79 6.41 -1.39 -6.75
C CYS A 79 5.82 -1.76 -8.12
N MET A 80 6.56 -2.54 -8.93
CA MET A 80 6.08 -3.05 -10.21
C MET A 80 4.85 -3.95 -10.04
N SER A 81 4.84 -4.84 -9.04
CA SER A 81 3.67 -5.67 -8.72
C SER A 81 2.45 -4.82 -8.36
N THR A 82 2.62 -3.79 -7.52
CA THR A 82 1.53 -2.87 -7.15
C THR A 82 1.00 -2.08 -8.35
N LEU A 83 1.88 -1.66 -9.27
CA LEU A 83 1.48 -0.91 -10.47
C LEU A 83 0.85 -1.79 -11.56
N SER A 84 1.13 -3.10 -11.56
CA SER A 84 0.71 -4.03 -12.63
C SER A 84 -0.80 -4.13 -12.84
N SER A 85 -1.59 -3.94 -11.79
CA SER A 85 -3.07 -3.97 -11.82
C SER A 85 -3.70 -2.64 -12.27
N LYS A 86 -2.89 -1.60 -12.48
CA LYS A 86 -3.32 -0.25 -12.88
C LYS A 86 -3.02 0.00 -14.37
N ILE A 87 -3.62 1.06 -14.92
CA ILE A 87 -3.57 1.47 -16.36
C ILE A 87 -2.13 1.58 -16.91
N VAL A 88 -1.13 1.67 -16.03
CA VAL A 88 0.26 1.97 -16.37
C VAL A 88 1.10 0.75 -16.77
N ASN A 89 0.48 -0.40 -17.00
CA ASN A 89 1.13 -1.69 -17.27
C ASN A 89 2.25 -1.65 -18.35
N ARG A 90 2.19 -0.71 -19.30
CA ARG A 90 3.21 -0.56 -20.36
C ARG A 90 4.51 0.14 -19.91
N CYS A 91 4.54 0.84 -18.78
CA CYS A 91 5.68 1.63 -18.29
C CYS A 91 5.99 1.38 -16.80
N ASN A 92 5.68 0.18 -16.29
CA ASN A 92 5.80 -0.15 -14.85
C ASN A 92 7.22 0.05 -14.30
N ARG A 93 8.26 -0.34 -15.05
CA ARG A 93 9.63 -0.31 -14.53
C ARG A 93 10.16 1.11 -14.34
N SER A 94 10.06 1.97 -15.35
CA SER A 94 10.57 3.35 -15.27
C SER A 94 9.87 4.15 -14.17
N LEU A 95 8.57 3.93 -13.98
CA LEU A 95 7.80 4.57 -12.90
C LEU A 95 8.18 4.02 -11.53
N ALA A 96 8.30 2.70 -11.41
CA ALA A 96 8.75 2.07 -10.17
C ALA A 96 10.14 2.57 -9.76
N GLU A 97 11.08 2.68 -10.71
CA GLU A 97 12.42 3.20 -10.45
C GLU A 97 12.39 4.67 -9.99
N ILE A 98 11.57 5.52 -10.61
CA ILE A 98 11.42 6.93 -10.20
C ILE A 98 10.82 7.03 -8.81
N ALA A 99 9.74 6.28 -8.54
CA ALA A 99 9.06 6.30 -7.24
C ALA A 99 9.99 5.83 -6.12
N VAL A 100 10.70 4.71 -6.32
CA VAL A 100 11.67 4.18 -5.34
C VAL A 100 12.81 5.17 -5.11
N LYS A 101 13.36 5.79 -6.17
CA LYS A 101 14.41 6.81 -6.02
C LYS A 101 13.93 8.06 -5.27
N ALA A 102 12.71 8.53 -5.54
CA ALA A 102 12.13 9.67 -4.83
C ALA A 102 12.01 9.37 -3.32
N VAL A 103 11.49 8.20 -2.98
CA VAL A 103 11.36 7.75 -1.58
C VAL A 103 12.72 7.61 -0.91
N LEU A 104 13.69 6.95 -1.55
CA LEU A 104 15.04 6.79 -0.99
C LEU A 104 15.77 8.13 -0.78
N THR A 105 15.42 9.18 -1.53
CA THR A 105 16.03 10.51 -1.38
C THR A 105 15.56 11.23 -0.11
N VAL A 106 14.31 11.00 0.31
CA VAL A 106 13.71 11.63 1.51
C VAL A 106 13.68 10.70 2.72
N ALA A 107 13.99 9.42 2.54
CA ALA A 107 13.98 8.42 3.59
C ALA A 107 15.11 8.65 4.60
N ASP A 108 14.76 8.67 5.88
CA ASP A 108 15.73 8.61 6.97
C ASP A 108 15.90 7.13 7.37
N LEU A 109 17.00 6.52 6.92
CA LEU A 109 17.28 5.10 7.15
C LEU A 109 17.63 4.80 8.62
N GLU A 110 18.13 5.78 9.38
CA GLU A 110 18.43 5.62 10.80
C GLU A 110 17.15 5.59 11.63
N ARG A 111 16.22 6.51 11.32
CA ARG A 111 14.91 6.58 11.98
C ARG A 111 13.89 5.61 11.40
N ARG A 112 14.17 5.00 10.24
CA ARG A 112 13.25 4.17 9.44
C ARG A 112 11.93 4.87 9.18
N ASP A 113 12.02 6.15 8.86
CA ASP A 113 10.87 7.02 8.63
C ASP A 113 10.97 7.71 7.27
N VAL A 114 9.83 7.97 6.66
CA VAL A 114 9.72 8.59 5.34
C VAL A 114 8.63 9.66 5.41
N ASN A 115 9.03 10.92 5.30
CA ASN A 115 8.07 12.00 5.21
C ASN A 115 7.62 12.20 3.76
N LEU A 116 6.48 11.60 3.42
CA LEU A 116 5.90 11.69 2.07
C LEU A 116 5.51 13.11 1.66
N ASN A 117 5.33 14.05 2.61
CA ASN A 117 5.04 15.46 2.29
C ASN A 117 6.22 16.17 1.60
N LEU A 118 7.42 15.60 1.64
CA LEU A 118 8.59 16.12 0.93
C LEU A 118 8.64 15.69 -0.55
N ILE A 119 7.71 14.83 -0.99
CA ILE A 119 7.61 14.38 -2.36
C ILE A 119 6.36 15.00 -2.98
N GLU A 120 6.54 15.76 -4.07
CA GLU A 120 5.44 16.35 -4.83
C GLU A 120 5.33 15.69 -6.20
N VAL A 121 4.10 15.35 -6.61
CA VAL A 121 3.81 14.74 -7.92
C VAL A 121 3.16 15.78 -8.82
N GLU A 122 3.94 16.34 -9.74
CA GLU A 122 3.43 17.28 -10.74
C GLU A 122 3.07 16.59 -12.06
N GLY A 123 1.82 16.76 -12.50
CA GLY A 123 1.36 16.36 -13.82
C GLY A 123 1.35 17.53 -14.79
N LYS A 124 2.23 17.55 -15.79
CA LYS A 124 2.20 18.55 -16.87
C LYS A 124 1.40 18.01 -18.06
N ILE A 125 0.52 18.86 -18.60
CA ILE A 125 -0.33 18.50 -19.75
C ILE A 125 0.51 18.56 -21.03
N GLY A 126 0.55 17.45 -21.76
CA GLY A 126 1.31 17.30 -23.00
C GLY A 126 2.52 16.36 -22.85
N GLY A 127 2.72 15.50 -23.86
CA GLY A 127 3.76 14.47 -23.86
C GLY A 127 3.21 13.05 -23.96
N THR A 128 4.10 12.07 -24.13
CA THR A 128 3.76 10.64 -24.05
C THR A 128 4.08 10.12 -22.65
N TRP A 129 3.37 9.10 -22.16
CA TRP A 129 3.59 8.38 -20.90
C TRP A 129 5.03 7.92 -20.61
N ARG A 130 5.92 7.99 -21.61
CA ARG A 130 7.35 7.70 -21.50
C ARG A 130 8.19 8.88 -20.98
N THR A 131 7.61 10.08 -20.88
CA THR A 131 8.31 11.31 -20.47
C THR A 131 8.08 11.56 -18.99
N LEU A 132 8.65 10.70 -18.15
CA LEU A 132 8.70 10.94 -16.70
C LEU A 132 10.14 11.24 -16.31
N SER A 133 10.32 12.17 -15.38
CA SER A 133 11.62 12.58 -14.89
C SER A 133 11.51 12.95 -13.42
N LEU A 134 12.53 12.59 -12.66
CA LEU A 134 12.67 13.00 -11.27
C LEU A 134 13.44 14.32 -11.22
N TYR A 135 12.86 15.33 -10.58
CA TYR A 135 13.53 16.61 -10.33
C TYR A 135 13.73 16.76 -8.83
N MET A 136 14.96 17.08 -8.41
CA MET A 136 15.24 17.54 -7.05
C MET A 136 15.28 19.06 -7.08
N GLU A 137 14.25 19.69 -6.54
CA GLU A 137 14.26 21.12 -6.29
C GLU A 137 14.50 21.37 -4.79
N TYR A 138 15.57 22.11 -4.50
CA TYR A 138 15.72 22.69 -3.17
C TYR A 138 14.81 23.91 -3.11
N TRP A 139 13.63 23.74 -2.52
CA TRP A 139 12.81 24.88 -2.11
C TRP A 139 13.57 25.64 -1.01
N LEU A 140 14.45 26.55 -1.43
CA LEU A 140 14.88 27.65 -0.57
C LEU A 140 13.61 28.42 -0.24
N ALA A 141 13.11 28.22 0.98
CA ALA A 141 11.97 28.94 1.51
C ALA A 141 12.13 30.43 1.19
N LYS A 142 11.31 30.93 0.27
CA LYS A 142 11.12 32.37 0.12
C LYS A 142 10.54 32.84 1.45
N ILE A 143 11.37 33.59 2.17
CA ILE A 143 11.00 34.46 3.31
C ILE A 143 9.80 35.32 2.93
#